data_AF-A0A1B6JCF9-F1
#
_entry.id   AF-A0A1B6JCF9-F1
#
_cell.length_a   1.000
_cell.length_b   1.000
_cell.length_c   1.000
_cell.angle_alpha   90.00
_cell.angle_beta   90.00
_cell.angle_gamma   90.00
#
_symmetry.space_group_name_H-M   'P 1'
#
loop_
_entity.id
_entity.type
_entity.pdbx_description
1 polymer ?
#
loop_
_entity_poly.entity_id
_entity_poly.type
_entity_poly.pdbx_seq_one_letter_code
_entity_poly.pdbx_strand_id
1 'polypeptide(L)'
;SLKEFRYIIAGVVIFLILLIIIVLIAIAGPRPITASPIINGRYVRAVTSCGEVEGILDDGAVVFKGIPYARSPTGDRRWRKPEPFLLETCWNDTLKAHNSSDTCWQVYSNGTINGNENCL
;
A
#
# COMPACT_ATOMS: atom_id res chain seq x y z
N SER A 1 -15.11 -57.04 2.92
CA SER A 1 -16.21 -56.63 2.01
C SER A 1 -15.74 -55.46 1.16
N LEU A 2 -15.69 -55.60 -0.16
CA LEU A 2 -15.25 -54.55 -1.12
C LEU A 2 -16.01 -53.22 -0.96
N LYS A 3 -17.23 -53.28 -0.41
CA LYS A 3 -18.08 -52.11 -0.14
C LYS A 3 -17.49 -51.22 0.97
N GLU A 4 -16.94 -51.80 2.03
CA GLU A 4 -16.31 -51.06 3.15
C GLU A 4 -15.10 -50.25 2.68
N PHE A 5 -14.22 -50.85 1.87
CA PHE A 5 -13.07 -50.14 1.29
C PHE A 5 -13.49 -48.97 0.38
N ARG A 6 -14.58 -49.12 -0.38
CA ARG A 6 -15.12 -48.04 -1.22
C ARG A 6 -15.65 -46.87 -0.39
N TYR A 7 -16.31 -47.13 0.74
CA TYR A 7 -16.76 -46.08 1.65
C TYR A 7 -15.60 -45.34 2.32
N ILE A 8 -14.55 -46.06 2.74
CA ILE A 8 -13.35 -45.46 3.32
C ILE A 8 -12.64 -44.56 2.30
N ILE A 9 -12.42 -45.04 1.08
CA ILE A 9 -11.77 -44.25 0.01
C ILE A 9 -12.60 -43.01 -0.32
N ALA A 10 -13.92 -43.14 -0.45
CA ALA A 10 -14.81 -41.99 -0.70
C ALA A 10 -14.74 -40.96 0.44
N GLY A 11 -14.72 -41.41 1.70
CA GLY A 11 -14.58 -40.53 2.87
C GLY A 11 -13.26 -39.76 2.87
N VAL A 12 -12.15 -40.43 2.57
CA VAL A 12 -10.83 -39.79 2.47
C VAL A 12 -10.79 -38.76 1.33
N VAL A 13 -11.34 -39.10 0.15
CA VAL A 13 -11.39 -38.18 -0.99
C VAL A 13 -12.24 -36.94 -0.67
N ILE A 14 -13.41 -37.12 -0.06
CA ILE A 14 -14.26 -35.99 0.37
C ILE A 14 -13.53 -35.12 1.39
N PHE A 15 -12.87 -35.72 2.37
CA PHE A 15 -12.10 -34.98 3.37
C PHE A 15 -10.97 -34.16 2.73
N LEU A 16 -10.23 -34.73 1.78
CA LEU A 16 -9.18 -34.02 1.06
C LEU A 16 -9.72 -32.87 0.21
N ILE A 17 -10.86 -33.07 -0.48
CA ILE A 17 -11.53 -32.01 -1.26
C ILE A 17 -11.96 -30.87 -0.33
N LEU A 18 -12.57 -31.17 0.81
CA LEU A 18 -12.97 -30.17 1.81
C LEU A 18 -11.76 -29.39 2.35
N LEU A 19 -10.65 -30.09 2.63
CA LEU A 19 -9.41 -29.44 3.07
C LEU A 19 -8.87 -28.47 2.02
N ILE A 20 -8.86 -28.87 0.75
CA ILE A 20 -8.42 -28.01 -0.36
C ILE A 20 -9.34 -26.78 -0.47
N ILE A 21 -10.65 -26.97 -0.38
CA ILE A 21 -11.61 -25.84 -0.44
C ILE A 21 -11.37 -24.87 0.72
N ILE A 22 -11.15 -25.36 1.94
CA ILE A 22 -10.85 -24.50 3.11
C ILE A 22 -9.56 -23.70 2.88
N VAL A 23 -8.50 -24.34 2.36
CA VAL A 23 -7.23 -23.66 2.05
C VAL A 23 -7.42 -22.61 0.96
N LEU A 24 -8.19 -22.90 -0.08
CA LEU A 24 -8.51 -21.93 -1.14
C LEU A 24 -9.28 -20.73 -0.58
N ILE A 25 -10.27 -20.95 0.30
CA ILE A 25 -11.01 -19.86 0.95
C ILE A 25 -10.10 -19.08 1.92
N ALA A 26 -9.17 -19.72 2.63
CA ALA A 26 -8.25 -19.02 3.52
C ALA A 26 -7.25 -18.12 2.76
N ILE A 27 -6.81 -18.53 1.58
CA ILE A 27 -5.82 -17.80 0.79
C ILE A 27 -6.48 -16.73 -0.10
N ALA A 28 -7.58 -17.09 -0.77
CA ALA A 28 -8.23 -16.28 -1.80
C ALA A 28 -9.62 -15.77 -1.41
N GLY A 29 -10.10 -16.10 -0.21
CA GLY A 29 -11.38 -15.60 0.28
C GLY A 29 -11.36 -14.11 0.61
N PRO A 30 -12.53 -13.49 0.75
CA PRO A 30 -12.64 -12.09 1.13
C PRO A 30 -12.00 -11.86 2.49
N ARG A 31 -10.98 -11.00 2.54
CA ARG A 31 -10.44 -10.55 3.82
C ARG A 31 -11.42 -9.54 4.43
N PRO A 32 -11.77 -9.65 5.72
CA PRO A 32 -12.56 -8.62 6.37
C PRO A 32 -11.80 -7.30 6.29
N ILE A 33 -12.45 -6.27 5.73
CA ILE A 33 -11.91 -4.91 5.71
C ILE A 33 -11.96 -4.42 7.16
N THR A 34 -10.82 -4.50 7.84
CA THR A 34 -10.66 -3.92 9.17
C THR A 34 -10.15 -2.50 8.99
N ALA A 35 -10.76 -1.54 9.69
CA ALA A 35 -10.23 -0.19 9.73
C ALA A 35 -8.85 -0.21 10.41
N SER A 36 -7.88 0.52 9.85
CA SER A 36 -6.58 0.69 10.50
C SER A 36 -6.78 1.31 11.89
N PRO A 37 -6.17 0.76 12.95
CA PRO A 37 -6.32 1.29 14.29
C PRO A 37 -5.68 2.68 14.40
N ILE A 38 -6.26 3.53 15.25
CA ILE A 38 -5.65 4.81 15.64
C ILE A 38 -4.62 4.54 16.74
N ILE A 39 -3.36 4.85 16.47
CA ILE A 39 -2.23 4.66 17.37
C ILE A 39 -1.99 5.96 18.14
N ASN A 40 -1.82 5.86 19.46
CA ASN A 40 -1.60 7.01 20.35
C ASN A 40 -2.65 8.14 20.18
N GLY A 41 -3.88 7.78 19.83
CA GLY A 41 -4.99 8.72 19.65
C GLY A 41 -4.85 9.68 18.45
N ARG A 42 -3.82 9.53 17.61
CA ARG A 42 -3.54 10.50 16.54
C ARG A 42 -3.00 9.90 15.23
N TYR A 43 -2.25 8.81 15.27
CA TYR A 43 -1.55 8.29 14.09
C TYR A 43 -2.30 7.12 13.47
N VAL A 44 -2.22 6.98 12.14
CA VAL A 44 -2.82 5.85 11.41
C VAL A 44 -1.82 5.34 10.40
N ARG A 45 -1.66 4.02 10.31
CA ARG A 45 -0.74 3.39 9.37
C ARG A 45 -1.48 2.78 8.18
N ALA A 46 -0.85 2.86 7.02
CA ALA A 46 -1.30 2.24 5.78
C ALA A 46 -0.10 1.63 5.03
N VAL A 47 -0.35 0.58 4.25
CA VAL A 47 0.68 -0.07 3.43
C VAL A 47 0.54 0.40 1.99
N THR A 48 1.65 0.86 1.41
CA THR A 48 1.76 1.20 -0.01
C THR A 48 2.58 0.15 -0.75
N SER A 49 2.70 0.26 -2.07
CA SER A 49 3.63 -0.55 -2.85
C SER A 49 5.11 -0.32 -2.48
N CYS A 50 5.41 0.78 -1.78
CA CYS A 50 6.76 1.19 -1.41
C CYS A 50 7.01 1.12 0.11
N GLY A 51 6.15 0.43 0.85
CA GLY A 51 6.28 0.25 2.29
C GLY A 51 5.19 0.97 3.10
N GLU A 52 5.34 0.94 4.41
CA GLU A 52 4.38 1.50 5.36
C GLU A 52 4.48 3.03 5.42
N VAL A 53 3.33 3.70 5.53
CA VAL A 53 3.22 5.15 5.75
C VAL A 53 2.40 5.43 7.01
N GLU A 54 2.80 6.45 7.76
CA GLU A 54 2.09 6.95 8.94
C GLU A 54 1.46 8.31 8.61
N GLY A 55 0.13 8.37 8.67
CA GLY A 55 -0.66 9.58 8.56
C GLY A 55 -1.13 10.08 9.92
N ILE A 56 -1.86 11.19 9.92
CA ILE A 56 -2.42 11.83 11.11
C ILE A 56 -3.94 11.94 11.02
N LEU A 57 -4.61 11.81 12.15
CA LEU A 57 -5.98 12.27 12.32
C LEU A 57 -5.97 13.80 12.42
N ASP A 58 -6.60 14.45 11.45
CA ASP A 58 -6.65 15.91 11.29
C ASP A 58 -8.09 16.29 10.89
N ASP A 59 -8.74 17.16 11.65
CA ASP A 59 -10.13 17.60 11.42
C ASP A 59 -11.16 16.48 11.14
N GLY A 60 -11.05 15.36 11.85
CA GLY A 60 -11.98 14.23 11.73
C GLY A 60 -11.73 13.32 10.52
N ALA A 61 -10.65 13.56 9.77
CA ALA A 61 -10.22 12.72 8.66
C ALA A 61 -8.81 12.16 8.90
N VAL A 62 -8.52 11.01 8.30
CA VAL A 62 -7.15 10.48 8.25
C VAL A 62 -6.45 11.10 7.04
N VAL A 63 -5.35 11.80 7.28
CA VAL A 63 -4.63 12.55 6.25
C VAL A 63 -3.20 12.04 6.13
N PHE A 64 -2.80 11.77 4.88
CA PHE A 64 -1.44 11.41 4.50
C PHE A 64 -0.90 12.49 3.56
N LYS A 65 0.14 13.20 3.98
CA LYS A 65 0.73 14.34 3.26
C LYS A 65 2.17 14.00 2.84
N GLY A 66 2.56 14.40 1.62
CA GLY A 66 3.95 14.32 1.16
C GLY A 66 4.48 12.91 0.85
N ILE A 67 3.62 11.94 0.54
CA ILE A 67 4.07 10.61 0.07
C ILE A 67 4.54 10.75 -1.39
N PRO A 68 5.81 10.45 -1.71
CA PRO A 68 6.29 10.56 -3.09
C PRO A 68 5.71 9.41 -3.93
N TYR A 69 5.16 9.74 -5.09
CA TYR A 69 4.56 8.75 -5.99
C TYR A 69 5.46 8.36 -7.17
N ALA A 70 6.53 9.13 -7.41
CA ALA A 70 7.54 8.87 -8.43
C ALA A 70 8.92 9.36 -7.97
N ARG A 71 9.98 8.89 -8.64
CA ARG A 71 11.32 9.45 -8.44
C ARG A 71 11.36 10.89 -8.94
N SER A 72 12.09 11.73 -8.21
CA SER A 72 12.34 13.14 -8.57
C SER A 72 12.73 13.28 -10.05
N PRO A 73 12.04 14.14 -10.84
CA PRO A 73 12.28 14.32 -12.27
C PRO A 73 13.51 15.23 -12.53
N THR A 74 14.57 15.09 -11.74
CA THR A 74 15.79 15.90 -11.80
C THR A 74 16.89 15.22 -12.62
N GLY A 75 17.87 16.01 -13.08
CA GLY A 75 19.04 15.50 -13.81
C GLY A 75 18.66 14.73 -15.07
N ASP A 76 19.15 13.50 -15.19
CA ASP A 76 18.89 12.63 -16.36
C ASP A 76 17.42 12.23 -16.52
N ARG A 77 16.58 12.44 -15.49
CA ARG A 77 15.13 12.17 -15.53
C ARG A 77 14.31 13.34 -16.07
N ARG A 78 14.93 14.51 -16.31
CA ARG A 78 14.22 15.66 -16.91
C ARG A 78 13.67 15.28 -18.28
N TRP A 79 12.47 15.78 -18.57
CA TRP A 79 11.80 15.57 -19.86
C TRP A 79 11.52 14.09 -20.20
N ARG A 80 11.43 13.24 -19.18
CA ARG A 80 11.05 11.83 -19.30
C ARG A 80 9.75 11.56 -18.56
N LYS A 81 9.15 10.40 -18.86
CA LYS A 81 8.00 9.89 -18.10
C LYS A 81 8.41 9.69 -16.63
N PRO A 82 7.51 9.97 -15.66
CA PRO A 82 7.78 9.68 -14.25
C PRO A 82 8.20 8.22 -14.04
N GLU A 83 9.31 8.04 -13.33
CA GLU A 83 9.83 6.72 -12.97
C GLU A 83 9.24 6.29 -11.62
N PRO A 84 8.63 5.09 -11.49
CA PRO A 84 8.14 4.60 -10.22
C PRO A 84 9.30 4.26 -9.28
N PHE A 85 9.01 4.17 -7.98
CA PHE A 85 9.93 3.56 -7.04
C PHE A 85 10.04 2.05 -7.28
N LEU A 86 11.26 1.54 -7.19
CA LEU A 86 11.55 0.12 -7.04
C LEU A 86 11.72 -0.18 -5.54
N LEU A 87 11.47 -1.42 -5.13
CA LEU A 87 11.58 -1.84 -3.72
C LEU A 87 12.94 -1.47 -3.09
N GLU A 88 14.03 -1.51 -3.85
CA GLU A 88 15.38 -1.11 -3.44
C GLU A 88 15.55 0.39 -3.15
N THR A 89 14.68 1.23 -3.69
CA THR A 89 14.70 2.70 -3.52
C THR A 89 13.58 3.20 -2.64
N CYS A 90 12.77 2.29 -2.10
CA CYS A 90 11.76 2.60 -1.12
C CYS A 90 12.38 2.91 0.24
N TRP A 91 11.58 3.48 1.14
CA TRP A 91 11.99 3.67 2.51
C TRP A 91 12.02 2.32 3.25
N ASN A 92 13.00 2.15 4.14
CA ASN A 92 13.12 0.90 4.92
C ASN A 92 12.10 0.82 6.06
N ASP A 93 11.85 1.94 6.74
CA ASP A 93 10.94 2.05 7.89
C ASP A 93 9.71 2.88 7.52
N THR A 94 8.72 2.96 8.41
CA THR A 94 7.50 3.74 8.17
C THR A 94 7.78 5.21 7.80
N LEU A 95 7.32 5.63 6.62
CA LEU A 95 7.41 7.01 6.17
C LEU A 95 6.38 7.88 6.90
N LYS A 96 6.84 8.94 7.58
CA LYS A 96 5.98 9.90 8.29
C LYS A 96 5.36 10.90 7.31
N ALA A 97 4.14 10.62 6.88
CA ALA A 97 3.36 11.40 5.92
C ALA A 97 2.54 12.52 6.61
N HIS A 98 3.19 13.35 7.43
CA HIS A 98 2.51 14.35 8.27
C HIS A 98 2.52 15.75 7.66
N ASN A 99 3.47 16.03 6.77
CA ASN A 99 3.76 17.35 6.23
C ASN A 99 3.61 17.36 4.71
N SER A 100 3.23 18.50 4.15
CA SER A 100 3.21 18.70 2.70
C SER A 100 4.65 18.73 2.15
N SER A 101 4.82 18.20 0.94
CA SER A 101 6.06 18.31 0.16
C SER A 101 6.11 19.64 -0.59
N ASP A 102 7.27 19.93 -1.18
CA ASP A 102 7.47 21.11 -2.00
C ASP A 102 6.56 21.10 -3.23
N THR A 103 6.02 22.27 -3.59
CA THR A 103 5.27 22.45 -4.84
C THR A 103 6.20 22.45 -6.04
N CYS A 104 5.71 22.00 -7.19
CA CYS A 104 6.48 22.12 -8.43
C CYS A 104 6.75 23.57 -8.81
N TRP A 105 7.92 23.80 -9.43
CA TRP A 105 8.29 25.09 -10.01
C TRP A 105 7.18 25.65 -10.88
N GLN A 106 6.72 26.86 -10.54
CA GLN A 106 5.72 27.60 -11.31
C GLN A 106 5.98 29.11 -11.27
N VAL A 107 5.51 29.80 -12.29
CA VAL A 107 5.45 31.27 -12.33
C VAL A 107 4.07 31.70 -11.86
N TYR A 108 4.02 32.47 -10.78
CA TYR A 108 2.77 32.97 -10.20
C TYR A 108 2.28 34.22 -10.94
N SER A 109 1.01 34.58 -10.73
CA SER A 109 0.36 35.72 -11.40
C SER A 109 1.03 37.08 -11.12
N ASN A 110 1.72 37.20 -10.00
CA ASN A 110 2.52 38.38 -9.62
C ASN A 110 3.94 38.36 -10.21
N GLY A 111 4.27 37.39 -11.07
CA GLY A 111 5.56 37.24 -11.72
C GLY A 111 6.65 36.57 -10.87
N THR A 112 6.36 36.16 -9.62
CA THR A 112 7.34 35.42 -8.82
C THR A 112 7.48 33.98 -9.31
N ILE A 113 8.67 33.41 -9.16
CA ILE A 113 8.96 32.01 -9.49
C ILE A 113 9.26 31.29 -8.18
N ASN A 114 8.52 30.23 -7.86
CA ASN A 114 8.73 29.43 -6.65
C ASN A 114 8.38 27.96 -6.91
N GLY A 115 9.02 27.06 -6.16
CA GLY A 115 8.82 25.62 -6.18
C GLY A 115 10.15 24.85 -6.14
N ASN A 116 10.05 23.53 -6.26
CA ASN A 116 11.17 22.60 -6.36
C ASN A 116 10.96 21.70 -7.58
N GLU A 117 12.05 21.21 -8.18
CA GLU A 117 11.96 20.18 -9.23
C GLU A 117 11.66 18.80 -8.62
N ASN A 118 12.08 18.57 -7.37
CA ASN A 118 11.70 17.40 -6.57
C ASN A 118 10.33 17.64 -5.89
N CYS A 119 9.26 17.52 -6.66
CA CYS A 119 7.88 17.81 -6.22
C CYS A 119 6.88 16.66 -6.46
N LEU A 120 7.38 15.46 -6.79
CA LEU A 120 6.56 14.26 -7.07
C LEU A 120 6.56 13.28 -5.89
#